data_AF-A0A0S9BYL6-F1
#
_entry.id   AF-A0A0S9BYL6-F1
#
_cell.length_a   1.000
_cell.length_b   1.000
_cell.length_c   1.000
_cell.angle_alpha   90.00
_cell.angle_beta   90.00
_cell.angle_gamma   90.00
#
_symmetry.space_group_name_H-M   'P 1'
#
loop_
_entity.id
_entity.type
_entity.pdbx_description
1 polymer ?
#
loop_
_entity_poly.entity_id
_entity_poly.type
_entity_poly.pdbx_seq_one_letter_code
_entity_poly.pdbx_strand_id
1 'polypeptide(L)'
;MIADAEGAPRTDDFRKLAAATATAIYTWDTRTSSYSEVYSRLRGWWDVLPDGANPLAVLVQEFEATGVNAGSYATLADQQAYRSAAVESLHCDSELAKVRERPAPWEGLHVCTVSVSVLDQSISARNTYTAPVSIMVNCPPAVTAPTDHCVMVGFYATPSRIVY
;
A
#
# COMPACT_ATOMS: atom_id res chain seq x y z
N MET A 1 3.09 12.79 -21.93
CA MET A 1 1.88 12.53 -21.12
C MET A 1 2.25 11.40 -20.19
N ILE A 2 2.54 11.70 -18.93
CA ILE A 2 2.77 10.68 -17.91
C ILE A 2 1.37 10.12 -17.63
N ALA A 3 1.17 8.83 -17.91
CA ALA A 3 -0.08 8.16 -17.59
C ALA A 3 -0.31 8.30 -16.08
N ASP A 4 -1.45 8.87 -15.69
CA ASP A 4 -1.94 8.75 -14.32
C ASP A 4 -1.91 7.25 -13.97
N ALA A 5 -1.34 6.91 -12.81
CA ALA A 5 -1.31 5.53 -12.37
C ALA A 5 -2.76 5.04 -12.21
N GLU A 6 -3.24 4.22 -13.16
CA GLU A 6 -4.64 3.80 -13.21
C GLU A 6 -5.12 3.33 -11.83
N GLY A 7 -6.12 4.05 -11.30
CA GLY A 7 -6.81 3.70 -10.05
C GLY A 7 -6.32 4.41 -8.78
N ALA A 8 -5.18 5.11 -8.77
CA ALA A 8 -4.76 5.90 -7.60
C ALA A 8 -5.68 7.12 -7.41
N PRO A 9 -6.22 7.39 -6.22
CA PRO A 9 -6.96 8.63 -5.98
C PRO A 9 -6.04 9.84 -6.10
N ARG A 10 -6.40 10.80 -6.96
CA ARG A 10 -5.77 12.12 -6.98
C ARG A 10 -6.44 12.98 -5.91
N THR A 11 -5.77 13.13 -4.76
CA THR A 11 -6.31 13.79 -3.56
C THR A 11 -5.19 14.43 -2.75
N ASP A 12 -5.47 15.57 -2.11
CA ASP A 12 -4.61 16.23 -1.12
C ASP A 12 -4.86 15.71 0.31
N ASP A 13 -5.95 14.95 0.51
CA ASP A 13 -6.23 14.22 1.73
C ASP A 13 -5.38 12.93 1.82
N PHE A 14 -4.30 13.00 2.59
CA PHE A 14 -3.38 11.89 2.80
C PHE A 14 -4.05 10.65 3.42
N ARG A 15 -5.12 10.82 4.22
CA ARG A 15 -5.84 9.69 4.83
C ARG A 15 -6.62 8.93 3.77
N LYS A 16 -7.25 9.63 2.82
CA LYS A 16 -7.92 8.99 1.68
C LYS A 16 -6.94 8.21 0.81
N LEU A 17 -5.77 8.78 0.53
CA LEU A 17 -4.75 8.07 -0.25
C LEU A 17 -4.20 6.85 0.51
N ALA A 18 -3.95 6.97 1.82
CA ALA A 18 -3.49 5.86 2.64
C ALA A 18 -4.51 4.72 2.69
N ALA A 19 -5.80 5.03 2.88
CA ALA A 19 -6.88 4.05 2.88
C ALA A 19 -6.99 3.32 1.53
N ALA A 20 -7.00 4.07 0.42
CA ALA A 20 -7.07 3.47 -0.91
C ALA A 20 -5.85 2.60 -1.23
N THR A 21 -4.66 3.06 -0.84
CA THR A 21 -3.41 2.31 -0.97
C THR A 21 -3.47 1.00 -0.19
N ALA A 22 -3.88 1.04 1.08
CA ALA A 22 -4.01 -0.16 1.90
C ALA A 22 -4.99 -1.18 1.29
N THR A 23 -6.13 -0.72 0.79
CA THR A 23 -7.08 -1.57 0.05
C THR A 23 -6.45 -2.15 -1.22
N ALA A 24 -5.74 -1.35 -2.01
CA ALA A 24 -5.12 -1.79 -3.26
C ALA A 24 -4.02 -2.85 -3.02
N ILE A 25 -3.22 -2.71 -1.96
CA ILE A 25 -2.16 -3.66 -1.58
C ILE A 25 -2.74 -5.06 -1.33
N TYR A 26 -3.90 -5.13 -0.66
CA TYR A 26 -4.56 -6.38 -0.32
C TYR A 26 -5.71 -6.75 -1.28
N THR A 27 -5.80 -6.19 -2.48
CA THR A 27 -6.87 -6.54 -3.44
C THR A 27 -6.30 -7.01 -4.77
N TRP A 28 -6.61 -8.26 -5.13
CA TRP A 28 -6.24 -8.85 -6.40
C TRP A 28 -7.19 -9.99 -6.78
N ASP A 29 -7.26 -10.32 -8.06
CA ASP A 29 -8.11 -11.39 -8.56
C ASP A 29 -7.37 -12.13 -9.69
N THR A 30 -7.00 -13.39 -9.44
CA THR A 30 -6.21 -14.17 -10.39
C THR A 30 -7.00 -14.52 -11.65
N ARG A 31 -8.33 -14.36 -11.63
CA ARG A 31 -9.23 -14.65 -12.76
C ARG A 31 -9.18 -13.55 -13.81
N THR A 32 -8.79 -12.34 -13.39
CA THR A 32 -8.81 -11.14 -14.25
C THR A 32 -7.45 -10.46 -14.36
N SER A 33 -6.46 -10.85 -13.56
CA SER A 33 -5.15 -10.20 -13.55
C SER A 33 -4.04 -11.20 -13.23
N SER A 34 -2.89 -11.00 -13.87
CA SER A 34 -1.64 -11.66 -13.56
C SER A 34 -0.93 -10.99 -12.37
N TYR A 35 0.03 -11.70 -11.77
CA TYR A 35 0.91 -11.14 -10.74
C TYR A 35 1.58 -9.84 -11.20
N SER A 36 2.10 -9.84 -12.44
CA SER A 36 2.79 -8.68 -13.01
C SER A 36 1.88 -7.48 -13.18
N GLU A 37 0.61 -7.67 -13.54
CA GLU A 37 -0.37 -6.57 -13.63
C GLU A 37 -0.72 -6.00 -12.25
N VAL A 38 -0.96 -6.86 -11.25
CA VAL A 38 -1.21 -6.43 -9.86
C VAL A 38 -0.03 -5.63 -9.33
N TYR A 39 1.18 -6.15 -9.50
CA TYR A 39 2.41 -5.48 -9.10
C TYR A 39 2.62 -4.17 -9.85
N SER A 40 2.40 -4.14 -11.17
CA SER A 40 2.60 -2.94 -11.99
C SER A 40 1.65 -1.82 -11.61
N ARG A 41 0.40 -2.16 -11.25
CA ARG A 41 -0.57 -1.19 -10.73
C ARG A 41 -0.08 -0.55 -9.44
N LEU A 42 0.34 -1.34 -8.45
CA LEU A 42 0.89 -0.81 -7.19
C LEU A 42 2.19 -0.04 -7.40
N ARG A 43 3.05 -0.52 -8.29
CA ARG A 43 4.27 0.19 -8.70
C ARG A 43 3.95 1.54 -9.30
N GLY A 44 2.87 1.67 -10.08
CA GLY A 44 2.42 2.95 -10.63
C GLY A 44 2.10 3.98 -9.54
N TRP A 45 1.67 3.53 -8.36
CA TRP A 45 1.32 4.42 -7.24
C TRP A 45 2.55 4.83 -6.43
N TRP A 46 3.69 4.15 -6.58
CA TRP A 46 4.92 4.39 -5.82
C TRP A 46 5.78 5.47 -6.47
N ASP A 47 5.87 6.61 -5.81
CA ASP A 47 6.77 7.70 -6.17
C ASP A 47 8.13 7.52 -5.50
N VAL A 48 9.21 7.55 -6.29
CA VAL A 48 10.58 7.36 -5.78
C VAL A 48 11.15 8.72 -5.40
N LEU A 49 11.55 8.86 -4.14
CA LEU A 49 12.13 10.09 -3.62
C LEU A 49 13.52 10.35 -4.26
N PRO A 50 13.86 11.63 -4.54
CA PRO A 50 15.13 11.99 -5.17
C PRO A 50 16.39 11.58 -4.38
N ASP A 51 16.28 11.43 -3.07
CA ASP A 51 17.37 11.02 -2.18
C ASP A 51 17.62 9.49 -2.17
N GLY A 52 16.75 8.72 -2.84
CA GLY A 52 16.84 7.26 -2.90
C GLY A 52 16.43 6.54 -1.62
N ALA A 53 15.75 7.20 -0.68
CA ALA A 53 15.36 6.60 0.60
C ALA A 53 14.34 5.45 0.47
N ASN A 54 13.61 5.36 -0.65
CA ASN A 54 12.54 4.40 -0.88
C ASN A 54 12.73 3.60 -2.20
N PRO A 55 13.81 2.82 -2.34
CA PRO A 55 14.11 2.11 -3.59
C PRO A 55 13.06 1.04 -3.90
N LEU A 56 12.89 0.71 -5.17
CA LEU A 56 11.89 -0.29 -5.64
C LEU A 56 12.08 -1.68 -5.04
N ALA A 57 13.28 -2.03 -4.60
CA ALA A 57 13.53 -3.27 -3.87
C ALA A 57 12.70 -3.37 -2.58
N VAL A 58 12.45 -2.24 -1.89
CA VAL A 58 11.59 -2.19 -0.70
C VAL A 58 10.13 -2.45 -1.08
N LEU A 59 9.64 -1.88 -2.19
CA LEU A 59 8.29 -2.15 -2.68
C LEU A 59 8.08 -3.64 -2.91
N VAL A 60 9.00 -4.30 -3.62
CA VAL A 60 8.92 -5.75 -3.88
C VAL A 60 8.87 -6.53 -2.56
N GLN A 61 9.81 -6.26 -1.66
CA GLN A 61 9.90 -6.95 -0.37
C GLN A 61 8.62 -6.81 0.45
N GLU A 62 8.07 -5.60 0.54
CA GLU A 62 6.88 -5.34 1.35
C GLU A 62 5.61 -5.85 0.67
N PHE A 63 5.56 -5.90 -0.66
CA PHE A 63 4.46 -6.55 -1.36
C PHE A 63 4.46 -8.06 -1.12
N GLU A 64 5.62 -8.71 -1.19
CA GLU A 64 5.74 -10.15 -0.91
C GLU A 64 5.42 -10.47 0.56
N ALA A 65 5.68 -9.55 1.48
CA ALA A 65 5.28 -9.68 2.89
C ALA A 65 3.75 -9.74 3.11
N THR A 66 2.94 -9.40 2.09
CA THR A 66 1.48 -9.63 2.12
C THR A 66 1.08 -11.09 1.90
N GLY A 67 2.06 -11.98 1.66
CA GLY A 67 1.88 -13.42 1.48
C GLY A 67 1.72 -13.86 0.02
N VAL A 68 2.00 -12.98 -0.95
CA VAL A 68 1.86 -13.28 -2.38
C VAL A 68 3.12 -12.90 -3.14
N ASN A 69 3.66 -13.84 -3.92
CA ASN A 69 4.74 -13.61 -4.87
C ASN A 69 4.39 -14.28 -6.20
N ALA A 70 5.25 -14.15 -7.22
CA ALA A 70 4.98 -14.70 -8.55
C ALA A 70 4.69 -16.21 -8.54
N GLY A 71 5.39 -16.97 -7.69
CA GLY A 71 5.22 -18.42 -7.56
C GLY A 71 3.91 -18.80 -6.88
N SER A 72 3.57 -18.17 -5.75
CA SER A 72 2.29 -18.44 -5.08
C SER A 72 1.10 -17.97 -5.90
N TYR A 73 1.25 -16.89 -6.69
CA TYR A 73 0.20 -16.40 -7.58
C TYR A 73 -0.18 -17.42 -8.66
N ALA A 74 0.78 -18.19 -9.20
CA ALA A 74 0.49 -19.24 -10.17
C ALA A 74 -0.40 -20.34 -9.56
N THR A 75 -0.07 -20.80 -8.35
CA THR A 75 -0.90 -21.77 -7.62
C THR A 75 -2.29 -21.22 -7.30
N LEU A 76 -2.37 -19.94 -6.92
CA LEU A 76 -3.63 -19.25 -6.65
C LEU A 76 -4.48 -19.10 -7.91
N ALA A 77 -3.86 -18.89 -9.07
CA ALA A 77 -4.53 -18.82 -10.37
C ALA A 77 -5.22 -20.13 -10.75
N ASP A 78 -4.55 -21.27 -10.54
CA ASP A 78 -5.15 -22.59 -10.76
C ASP A 78 -6.39 -22.82 -9.87
N GLN A 79 -6.44 -22.17 -8.70
CA GLN A 79 -7.56 -22.23 -7.77
C GLN A 79 -8.60 -21.12 -7.98
N GLN A 80 -8.46 -20.30 -9.03
CA GLN A 80 -9.32 -19.14 -9.30
C GLN A 80 -9.46 -18.22 -8.09
N ALA A 81 -8.37 -18.02 -7.36
CA ALA A 81 -8.40 -17.30 -6.10
C ALA A 81 -8.51 -15.77 -6.31
N TYR A 82 -9.13 -15.12 -5.34
CA TYR A 82 -9.15 -13.67 -5.25
C TYR A 82 -9.06 -13.22 -3.80
N ARG A 83 -8.52 -12.03 -3.62
CA ARG A 83 -8.42 -11.34 -2.35
C ARG A 83 -9.13 -9.99 -2.46
N SER A 84 -9.97 -9.70 -1.48
CA SER A 84 -10.59 -8.39 -1.32
C SER A 84 -10.28 -7.82 0.06
N ALA A 85 -10.18 -6.50 0.16
CA ALA A 85 -9.87 -5.82 1.40
C ALA A 85 -10.79 -4.61 1.64
N ALA A 86 -11.16 -4.41 2.91
CA ALA A 86 -11.91 -3.23 3.36
C ALA A 86 -11.21 -2.61 4.57
N VAL A 87 -11.16 -1.28 4.65
CA VAL A 87 -10.56 -0.59 5.80
C VAL A 87 -11.42 -0.77 7.05
N GLU A 88 -10.81 -1.25 8.13
CA GLU A 88 -11.42 -1.37 9.46
C GLU A 88 -11.08 -0.17 10.35
N SER A 89 -9.81 0.23 10.36
CA SER A 89 -9.35 1.40 11.10
C SER A 89 -8.16 2.06 10.42
N LEU A 90 -7.96 3.35 10.73
CA LEU A 90 -6.88 4.17 10.19
C LEU A 90 -6.44 5.16 11.27
N HIS A 91 -5.15 5.14 11.58
CA HIS A 91 -4.50 6.07 12.51
C HIS A 91 -3.29 6.68 11.82
N CYS A 92 -3.11 7.99 11.93
CA CYS A 92 -2.00 8.67 11.26
C CYS A 92 -1.26 9.66 12.16
N ASP A 93 -0.03 9.93 11.78
CA ASP A 93 0.84 10.94 12.37
C ASP A 93 0.85 10.87 13.90
N SER A 94 0.41 11.93 14.59
CA SER A 94 0.39 11.99 16.05
C SER A 94 -0.54 10.98 16.72
N GLU A 95 -1.41 10.30 15.97
CA GLU A 95 -2.18 9.16 16.50
C GLU A 95 -1.29 7.92 16.69
N LEU A 96 -0.12 7.87 16.04
CA LEU A 96 0.86 6.80 16.11
C LEU A 96 1.93 7.12 17.16
N ALA A 97 2.10 6.24 18.14
CA ALA A 97 3.04 6.44 19.25
C ALA A 97 4.48 6.63 18.74
N LYS A 98 4.91 5.82 17.76
CA LYS A 98 6.26 5.93 17.20
C LYS A 98 6.51 7.24 16.45
N VAL A 99 5.49 7.81 15.79
CA VAL A 99 5.63 9.11 15.10
C VAL A 99 5.69 10.24 16.12
N ARG A 100 4.96 10.15 17.24
CA ARG A 100 5.10 11.11 18.34
C ARG A 100 6.50 11.11 18.93
N GLU A 101 7.10 9.93 19.09
CA GLU A 101 8.46 9.77 19.60
C GLU A 101 9.52 10.22 18.60
N ARG A 102 9.27 10.00 17.30
CA ARG A 102 10.18 10.27 16.20
C ARG A 102 9.38 10.87 15.03
N PRO A 103 9.14 12.19 15.05
CA PRO A 103 8.33 12.83 14.02
C PRO A 103 8.97 12.67 12.65
N ALA A 104 8.14 12.73 11.61
CA ALA A 104 8.60 12.73 10.23
C ALA A 104 9.66 13.83 10.07
N PRO A 105 10.79 13.52 9.41
CA PRO A 105 11.90 14.47 9.34
C PRO A 105 11.57 15.69 8.48
N TRP A 106 10.60 15.59 7.57
CA TRP A 106 10.29 16.59 6.55
C TRP A 106 8.81 16.95 6.57
N GLU A 107 8.50 18.21 6.29
CA GLU A 107 7.12 18.71 6.18
C GLU A 107 6.39 18.05 5.01
N GLY A 108 5.11 17.72 5.20
CA GLY A 108 4.26 17.08 4.20
C GLY A 108 4.44 15.56 4.06
N LEU A 109 5.36 14.95 4.81
CA LEU A 109 5.43 13.49 4.93
C LEU A 109 4.52 13.00 6.04
N HIS A 110 3.53 12.20 5.68
CA HIS A 110 2.55 11.60 6.57
C HIS A 110 2.73 10.10 6.68
N VAL A 111 2.45 9.55 7.85
CA VAL A 111 2.47 8.10 8.09
C VAL A 111 1.13 7.68 8.64
N CYS A 112 0.50 6.70 8.01
CA CYS A 112 -0.76 6.11 8.46
C CYS A 112 -0.59 4.61 8.66
N THR A 113 -1.08 4.07 9.76
CA THR A 113 -1.30 2.62 9.89
C THR A 113 -2.77 2.33 9.70
N VAL A 114 -3.03 1.47 8.72
CA VAL A 114 -4.36 1.08 8.30
C VAL A 114 -4.53 -0.41 8.62
N SER A 115 -5.56 -0.75 9.37
CA SER A 115 -6.00 -2.14 9.54
C SER A 115 -7.05 -2.43 8.47
N VAL A 116 -6.84 -3.47 7.69
CA VAL A 116 -7.79 -3.93 6.67
C VAL A 116 -8.37 -5.30 7.04
N SER A 117 -9.68 -5.46 6.86
CA SER A 117 -10.35 -6.75 6.83
C SER A 117 -10.07 -7.37 5.47
N VAL A 118 -9.39 -8.52 5.45
CA VAL A 118 -9.03 -9.24 4.24
C VAL A 118 -9.87 -10.49 4.12
N LEU A 119 -10.47 -10.68 2.94
CA LEU A 119 -11.14 -11.92 2.54
C LEU A 119 -10.34 -12.56 1.41
N ASP A 120 -9.77 -13.72 1.71
CA ASP A 120 -9.19 -14.65 0.72
C ASP A 120 -10.24 -15.70 0.35
N GLN A 121 -10.45 -15.89 -0.96
CA GLN A 121 -11.40 -16.88 -1.45
C GLN A 121 -10.86 -17.59 -2.68
N SER A 122 -11.05 -18.90 -2.75
CA SER A 122 -10.74 -19.75 -3.89
C SER A 122 -11.87 -20.75 -4.12
N ILE A 123 -11.71 -21.65 -5.09
CA ILE A 123 -12.67 -22.75 -5.31
C ILE A 123 -12.78 -23.73 -4.13
N SER A 124 -11.77 -23.80 -3.27
CA SER A 124 -11.64 -24.82 -2.21
C SER A 124 -11.62 -24.24 -0.80
N ALA A 125 -11.35 -22.94 -0.64
CA ALA A 125 -11.18 -22.32 0.66
C ALA A 125 -11.74 -20.89 0.71
N ARG A 126 -12.13 -20.49 1.91
CA ARG A 126 -12.52 -19.11 2.25
C ARG A 126 -11.96 -18.76 3.62
N ASN A 127 -11.22 -17.68 3.71
CA ASN A 127 -10.57 -17.23 4.94
C ASN A 127 -10.73 -15.72 5.12
N THR A 128 -10.95 -15.28 6.36
CA THR A 128 -11.05 -13.86 6.70
C THR A 128 -10.08 -13.55 7.84
N TYR A 129 -9.34 -12.44 7.72
CA TYR A 129 -8.38 -12.00 8.74
C TYR A 129 -8.16 -10.49 8.68
N THR A 130 -7.69 -9.90 9.77
CA THR A 130 -7.25 -8.49 9.80
C THR A 130 -5.76 -8.41 9.51
N ALA A 131 -5.36 -7.49 8.63
CA ALA A 131 -3.97 -7.20 8.32
C ALA A 131 -3.67 -5.71 8.52
N PRO A 132 -2.68 -5.36 9.36
CA PRO A 132 -2.18 -3.99 9.45
C PRO A 132 -1.15 -3.70 8.36
N VAL A 133 -1.15 -2.47 7.85
CA VAL A 133 -0.15 -1.95 6.92
C VAL A 133 0.14 -0.49 7.24
N SER A 134 1.41 -0.12 7.31
CA SER A 134 1.81 1.29 7.40
C SER A 134 2.03 1.85 6.02
N ILE A 135 1.41 2.99 5.70
CA ILE A 135 1.53 3.72 4.44
C ILE A 135 2.24 5.03 4.72
N MET A 136 3.23 5.36 3.90
CA MET A 136 3.91 6.64 3.88
C MET A 136 3.46 7.44 2.68
N VAL A 137 3.01 8.66 2.93
CA VAL A 137 2.41 9.54 1.94
C VAL A 137 3.15 10.87 1.94
N ASN A 138 3.51 11.36 0.75
CA ASN A 138 4.14 12.66 0.57
C ASN A 138 3.14 13.62 -0.07
N CYS A 139 2.88 14.75 0.58
CA CYS A 139 1.84 15.72 0.20
C CYS A 139 2.40 17.15 0.17
N PRO A 140 1.76 18.07 -0.57
CA PRO A 140 1.96 19.50 -0.36
C PRO A 140 1.87 19.88 1.14
N PRO A 141 2.76 20.74 1.65
CA PRO A 141 3.70 21.59 0.93
C PRO A 141 5.09 20.97 0.69
N ALA A 142 5.27 19.65 0.82
CA ALA A 142 6.57 19.01 0.59
C ALA A 142 7.11 19.35 -0.81
N VAL A 143 8.35 19.83 -0.88
CA VAL A 143 8.99 20.24 -2.15
C VAL A 143 9.15 19.09 -3.15
N THR A 144 9.11 17.85 -2.67
CA THR A 144 9.21 16.63 -3.47
C THR A 144 7.84 16.07 -3.86
N ALA A 145 6.73 16.61 -3.34
CA ALA A 145 5.39 16.16 -3.72
C ALA A 145 4.87 16.92 -4.95
N PRO A 146 3.96 16.33 -5.74
CA PRO A 146 3.19 17.08 -6.74
C PRO A 146 2.44 18.24 -6.08
N THR A 147 2.26 19.35 -6.80
CA THR A 147 1.72 20.59 -6.22
C THR A 147 0.26 20.49 -5.79
N ASP A 148 -0.52 19.56 -6.33
CA ASP A 148 -1.97 19.50 -6.20
C ASP A 148 -2.50 18.21 -5.54
N HIS A 149 -1.64 17.24 -5.24
CA HIS A 149 -2.07 15.97 -4.64
C HIS A 149 -0.94 15.25 -3.90
N CYS A 150 -1.34 14.34 -3.03
CA CYS A 150 -0.46 13.43 -2.33
C CYS A 150 -0.04 12.25 -3.22
N VAL A 151 1.12 11.66 -2.94
CA VAL A 151 1.63 10.43 -3.57
C VAL A 151 2.10 9.44 -2.52
N MET A 152 1.97 8.13 -2.80
CA MET A 152 2.54 7.10 -1.94
C MET A 152 4.05 7.03 -2.18
N VAL A 153 4.81 7.16 -1.10
CA VAL A 153 6.28 7.02 -1.13
C VAL A 153 6.76 5.79 -0.37
N GLY A 154 5.86 5.05 0.28
CA GLY A 154 6.21 3.80 0.94
C GLY A 154 5.01 3.06 1.50
N PHE A 155 5.17 1.76 1.70
CA PHE A 155 4.32 1.00 2.60
C PHE A 155 5.11 -0.12 3.27
N TYR A 156 4.61 -0.61 4.41
CA TYR A 156 5.19 -1.69 5.20
C TYR A 156 4.11 -2.67 5.64
N ALA A 157 4.19 -3.90 5.13
CA ALA A 157 3.36 -5.02 5.55
C ALA A 157 4.12 -5.98 6.50
N THR A 158 5.46 -5.90 6.52
CA THR A 158 6.29 -6.67 7.44
C THR A 158 6.00 -6.24 8.89
N PRO A 159 5.60 -7.16 9.80
CA PRO A 159 5.16 -6.80 11.16
C PRO A 159 6.16 -5.96 11.96
N SER A 160 7.45 -6.20 11.81
CA SER A 160 8.51 -5.45 12.51
C SER A 160 8.66 -3.99 12.06
N ARG A 161 8.10 -3.65 10.89
CA ARG A 161 8.17 -2.32 10.28
C ARG A 161 6.88 -1.52 10.41
N ILE A 162 5.82 -2.12 10.97
CA ILE A 162 4.56 -1.43 11.20
C ILE A 162 4.72 -0.40 12.32
N VAL A 163 4.17 0.78 12.06
CA VAL A 163 4.27 1.97 12.90
C VAL A 163 2.95 2.18 13.62
N TYR A 164 2.89 1.78 14.89
CA TYR A 164 1.73 2.02 15.77
C TYR A 164 1.92 3.26 16.64
#